data_AF-A0A2V8XBZ9-F1
#
_entry.id   AF-A0A2V8XBZ9-F1
#
_cell.length_a   1.000
_cell.length_b   1.000
_cell.length_c   1.000
_cell.angle_alpha   90.00
_cell.angle_beta   90.00
_cell.angle_gamma   90.00
#
_symmetry.space_group_name_H-M   'P 1'
#
loop_
_entity.id
_entity.type
_entity.pdbx_description
1 polymer ?
#
loop_
_entity_poly.entity_id
_entity_poly.type
_entity_poly.pdbx_seq_one_letter_code
_entity_poly.pdbx_strand_id
1 'polypeptide(L)'
;GRKFMVAYLQGVRDFNDAFIKKQPEKKRQVIDALAKYTPVKDITLYEKMVMPWLDPDGTVSRQSLRFDQEWYAQNGFVSTKVNLSLVVDDRFVLYAVQRLGRYR
;
A
#
# COMPACT_ATOMS: atom_id res chain seq x y z
N GLY A 1 -8.09 13.42 -5.70
CA GLY A 1 -6.83 12.69 -5.94
C GLY A 1 -5.66 13.19 -5.10
N ARG A 2 -5.09 14.37 -5.39
CA ARG A 2 -3.80 14.80 -4.80
C ARG A 2 -3.74 14.85 -3.26
N LYS A 3 -4.67 15.58 -2.61
CA LYS A 3 -4.72 15.68 -1.14
C LYS A 3 -4.92 14.31 -0.47
N PHE A 4 -5.78 13.48 -1.07
CA PHE A 4 -6.00 12.11 -0.63
C PHE A 4 -4.71 11.28 -0.70
N MET A 5 -3.98 11.32 -1.82
CA MET A 5 -2.75 10.53 -1.98
C MET A 5 -1.66 10.95 -0.97
N VAL A 6 -1.56 12.24 -0.64
CA VAL A 6 -0.68 12.72 0.44
C VAL A 6 -1.05 12.07 1.77
N ALA A 7 -2.32 12.14 2.17
CA ALA A 7 -2.78 11.55 3.43
C ALA A 7 -2.63 10.02 3.45
N TYR A 8 -2.92 9.37 2.32
CA TYR A 8 -2.75 7.93 2.15
C TYR A 8 -1.28 7.51 2.35
N LEU A 9 -0.33 8.18 1.69
CA LEU A 9 1.10 7.84 1.86
C LEU A 9 1.63 8.16 3.25
N GLN A 10 1.08 9.16 3.96
CA GLN A 10 1.40 9.35 5.37
C GLN A 10 1.00 8.12 6.20
N GLY A 11 -0.22 7.60 6.02
CA GLY A 11 -0.67 6.38 6.69
C GLY A 11 0.12 5.13 6.30
N VAL A 12 0.47 4.98 5.02
CA VAL A 12 1.34 3.89 4.55
C VAL A 12 2.73 3.94 5.20
N ARG A 13 3.30 5.14 5.36
CA ARG A 13 4.60 5.32 6.02
C ARG A 13 4.53 5.02 7.51
N ASP A 14 3.48 5.47 8.20
CA ASP A 14 3.24 5.09 9.60
C ASP A 14 3.12 3.57 9.77
N PHE A 15 2.40 2.90 8.86
CA PHE A 15 2.30 1.44 8.83
C PHE A 15 3.66 0.76 8.61
N ASN A 16 4.47 1.25 7.66
CA ASN A 16 5.80 0.72 7.42
C ASN A 16 6.77 0.97 8.59
N ASP A 17 6.71 2.16 9.20
CA ASP A 17 7.50 2.48 10.39
C ASP A 17 7.12 1.53 11.55
N ALA A 18 5.82 1.25 11.72
CA ALA A 18 5.30 0.33 12.72
C ALA A 18 5.75 -1.13 12.53
N PHE A 19 5.61 -1.69 11.33
CA PHE A 19 5.75 -3.14 11.11
C PHE A 19 7.04 -3.55 10.40
N ILE A 20 7.59 -2.70 9.53
CA ILE A 20 8.82 -2.99 8.78
C ILE A 20 10.04 -2.48 9.54
N LYS A 21 10.03 -1.20 9.95
CA LYS A 21 11.11 -0.65 10.81
C LYS A 21 10.95 -0.99 12.28
N LYS A 22 9.78 -1.50 12.68
CA LYS A 22 9.49 -1.96 14.04
C LYS A 22 9.64 -0.86 15.11
N GLN A 23 9.27 0.37 14.77
CA GLN A 23 9.24 1.50 15.72
C GLN A 23 8.12 1.30 16.75
N PRO A 24 8.43 1.15 18.05
CA PRO A 24 7.43 0.79 19.07
C PRO A 24 6.28 1.79 19.20
N GLU A 25 6.58 3.08 19.12
CA GLU A 25 5.60 4.17 19.23
C GLU A 25 4.62 4.19 18.07
N LYS A 26 5.11 3.97 16.83
CA LYS A 26 4.26 3.84 15.64
C LYS A 26 3.45 2.56 15.70
N LYS A 27 4.06 1.47 16.14
CA LYS A 27 3.40 0.17 16.24
C LYS A 27 2.15 0.23 17.11
N ARG A 28 2.23 0.82 18.30
CA ARG A 28 1.04 1.00 19.17
C ARG A 28 -0.03 1.86 18.49
N GLN A 29 0.33 3.02 17.96
CA GLN A 29 -0.63 3.94 17.30
C GLN A 29 -1.35 3.28 16.12
N VAL A 30 -0.61 2.55 15.29
CA VAL A 30 -1.16 1.87 14.11
C VAL A 30 -2.03 0.69 14.53
N ILE A 31 -1.62 -0.14 15.50
CA ILE A 31 -2.44 -1.24 16.02
C ILE A 31 -3.76 -0.71 16.62
N ASP A 32 -3.71 0.36 17.41
CA ASP A 32 -4.92 0.97 17.99
C ASP A 32 -5.88 1.46 16.88
N ALA A 33 -5.35 2.11 15.85
CA ALA A 33 -6.15 2.56 14.70
C ALA A 33 -6.75 1.38 13.93
N LEU A 34 -5.95 0.34 13.64
CA LEU A 34 -6.42 -0.85 12.94
C LEU A 34 -7.49 -1.60 13.74
N ALA A 35 -7.29 -1.80 15.05
CA ALA A 35 -8.28 -2.43 15.91
C ALA A 35 -9.58 -1.62 16.01
N LYS A 36 -9.48 -0.30 16.03
CA LYS A 36 -10.67 0.58 16.04
C LYS A 36 -11.45 0.49 14.74
N TYR A 37 -10.78 0.63 13.59
CA TYR A 37 -11.44 0.86 12.30
C TYR A 37 -11.53 -0.37 11.38
N THR A 38 -10.88 -1.48 11.71
CA THR A 38 -10.91 -2.73 10.91
C THR A 38 -11.44 -3.91 11.73
N PRO A 39 -11.78 -5.07 11.12
CA PRO A 39 -12.41 -6.17 11.84
C PRO A 39 -11.56 -6.87 12.91
N VAL A 40 -10.22 -6.81 12.83
CA VAL A 40 -9.34 -7.51 13.78
C VAL A 40 -9.23 -6.70 15.07
N LYS A 41 -9.99 -7.09 16.10
CA LYS A 41 -10.12 -6.36 17.37
C LYS A 41 -9.14 -6.79 18.45
N ASP A 42 -8.74 -8.05 18.45
CA ASP A 42 -7.72 -8.55 19.39
C ASP A 42 -6.35 -8.03 18.97
N ILE A 43 -5.85 -7.03 19.72
CA ILE A 43 -4.59 -6.37 19.43
C ILE A 43 -3.40 -7.34 19.48
N THR A 44 -3.51 -8.45 20.23
CA THR A 44 -2.43 -9.42 20.37
C THR A 44 -2.21 -10.24 19.10
N LEU A 45 -3.19 -10.28 18.19
CA LEU A 45 -3.04 -10.94 16.90
C LEU A 45 -2.07 -10.22 15.96
N TYR A 46 -1.95 -8.89 16.06
CA TYR A 46 -1.02 -8.12 15.23
C TYR A 46 0.46 -8.46 15.52
N GLU A 47 0.76 -9.07 16.66
CA GLU A 47 2.10 -9.58 16.99
C GLU A 47 2.43 -10.90 16.29
N LYS A 48 1.41 -11.63 15.84
CA LYS A 48 1.54 -12.96 15.21
C LYS A 48 1.34 -12.92 13.70
N MET A 49 0.74 -11.85 13.19
CA MET A 49 0.44 -11.68 11.77
C MET A 49 1.70 -11.38 10.95
N VAL A 50 1.77 -11.97 9.76
CA VAL A 50 2.68 -11.49 8.72
C VAL A 50 2.00 -10.32 8.03
N MET A 51 2.50 -9.12 8.31
CA MET A 51 1.95 -7.90 7.74
C MET A 51 2.41 -7.73 6.28
N PRO A 52 1.53 -7.29 5.36
CA PRO A 52 1.92 -7.03 3.99
C PRO A 52 2.94 -5.89 3.94
N TRP A 53 3.84 -5.94 2.96
CA TRP A 53 4.63 -4.77 2.60
C TRP A 53 3.81 -3.83 1.72
N LEU A 54 3.95 -2.52 1.96
CA LEU A 54 3.31 -1.48 1.18
C LEU A 54 4.38 -0.50 0.71
N ASP A 55 4.41 -0.16 -0.58
CA ASP A 55 5.38 0.79 -1.10
C ASP A 55 5.22 2.17 -0.43
N PRO A 56 6.21 2.64 0.35
CA PRO A 56 6.09 3.87 1.12
C PRO A 56 6.15 5.15 0.29
N ASP A 57 6.53 5.05 -0.99
CA ASP A 57 6.42 6.10 -2.00
C ASP A 57 5.23 5.87 -2.96
N GLY A 58 4.46 4.80 -2.76
CA GLY A 58 3.18 4.55 -3.40
C GLY A 58 3.26 3.98 -4.81
N THR A 59 4.44 3.53 -5.26
CA THR A 59 4.56 3.07 -6.65
C THR A 59 3.86 1.74 -6.86
N VAL A 60 3.27 1.58 -8.05
CA VAL A 60 2.65 0.31 -8.47
C VAL A 60 3.61 -0.43 -9.40
N SER A 61 3.90 -1.69 -9.08
CA SER A 61 4.74 -2.55 -9.91
C SER A 61 4.05 -2.89 -11.23
N ARG A 62 4.54 -2.31 -12.33
CA ARG A 62 4.05 -2.64 -13.69
C ARG A 62 4.39 -4.07 -14.09
N GLN A 63 5.48 -4.61 -13.55
CA GLN A 63 5.86 -5.99 -13.81
C GLN A 63 4.86 -6.96 -13.19
N SER A 64 4.49 -6.74 -11.93
CA SER A 64 3.49 -7.56 -11.23
C SER A 64 2.13 -7.46 -11.92
N LEU A 65 1.69 -6.26 -12.29
CA LEU A 65 0.44 -6.10 -13.05
C LEU A 65 0.45 -6.84 -14.40
N ARG A 66 1.58 -6.86 -15.11
CA ARG A 66 1.71 -7.64 -16.35
C ARG A 66 1.61 -9.13 -16.07
N PHE A 67 2.27 -9.61 -15.02
CA PHE A 67 2.23 -11.00 -14.60
C PHE A 67 0.81 -11.43 -14.27
N ASP A 68 0.11 -10.68 -13.41
CA ASP A 68 -1.26 -10.96 -13.00
C ASP A 68 -2.19 -10.98 -14.22
N GLN A 69 -2.13 -9.95 -15.07
CA GLN A 69 -2.94 -9.87 -16.28
C GLN A 69 -2.71 -11.08 -17.20
N GLU A 70 -1.46 -11.49 -17.38
CA GLU A 70 -1.14 -12.65 -18.20
C GLU A 70 -1.75 -13.93 -17.63
N TRP A 71 -1.59 -14.14 -16.31
CA TRP A 71 -2.14 -15.28 -15.62
C TRP A 71 -3.67 -15.34 -15.71
N TYR A 72 -4.36 -14.22 -15.47
CA TYR A 72 -5.82 -14.16 -15.56
C TYR A 72 -6.33 -14.39 -16.98
N ALA A 73 -5.63 -13.89 -18.01
CA ALA A 73 -5.99 -14.13 -19.40
C ALA A 73 -5.81 -15.60 -19.79
N GLN A 74 -4.70 -16.22 -19.40
CA GLN A 74 -4.41 -17.64 -19.69
C GLN A 74 -5.44 -18.59 -19.06
N ASN A 75 -6.00 -18.21 -17.89
CA ASN A 75 -7.02 -19.00 -17.20
C ASN A 75 -8.46 -18.63 -17.61
N GLY A 76 -8.64 -17.78 -18.62
CA GLY A 76 -9.97 -17.43 -19.15
C GLY A 76 -10.80 -16.50 -18.26
N PHE A 77 -10.23 -15.93 -17.20
CA PHE A 77 -10.92 -14.99 -16.30
C PHE A 77 -11.02 -13.57 -16.89
N VAL A 78 -10.07 -13.20 -17.75
CA VAL A 78 -10.05 -11.91 -18.43
C VAL A 78 -9.94 -12.14 -19.94
N SER A 79 -10.94 -11.67 -20.68
CA SER A 79 -11.00 -11.86 -22.14
C SER A 79 -10.16 -10.85 -22.92
N THR A 80 -9.84 -9.69 -22.34
CA THR A 80 -9.09 -8.62 -23.01
C THR A 80 -8.01 -8.05 -22.10
N LYS A 81 -6.76 -8.11 -22.55
CA LYS A 81 -5.62 -7.48 -21.87
C LYS A 81 -5.69 -5.96 -22.06
N VAL A 82 -5.41 -5.19 -21.01
CA VAL A 82 -5.36 -3.73 -21.07
C VAL A 82 -3.94 -3.22 -21.23
N ASN A 83 -3.81 -2.06 -21.86
CA ASN A 83 -2.56 -1.32 -21.88
C ASN A 83 -2.36 -0.63 -20.52
N LEU A 84 -1.40 -1.12 -19.73
CA LEU A 84 -1.13 -0.61 -18.38
C LEU A 84 -0.79 0.88 -18.34
N SER A 85 -0.23 1.46 -19.42
CA SER A 85 0.07 2.89 -19.48
C SER A 85 -1.17 3.79 -19.48
N LEU A 86 -2.34 3.24 -19.86
CA LEU A 86 -3.61 3.98 -19.87
C LEU A 86 -4.35 3.90 -18.54
N VAL A 87 -3.99 2.96 -17.66
CA VAL A 87 -4.72 2.67 -16.41
C VAL A 87 -3.92 2.96 -15.15
N VAL A 88 -2.60 3.13 -15.24
CA VAL A 88 -1.78 3.53 -14.09
C VAL A 88 -1.30 4.97 -14.24
N ASP A 89 -1.80 5.84 -13.37
CA ASP A 89 -1.50 7.27 -13.34
C ASP A 89 -0.62 7.64 -12.13
N ASP A 90 0.67 7.83 -12.36
CA ASP A 90 1.63 8.15 -11.29
C ASP A 90 1.55 9.62 -10.84
N ARG A 91 0.80 10.50 -11.51
CA ARG A 91 0.82 11.95 -11.21
C ARG A 91 0.43 12.25 -9.76
N PHE A 92 -0.40 11.41 -9.14
CA PHE A 92 -0.81 11.57 -7.74
C PHE A 92 0.27 11.15 -6.74
N VAL A 93 0.95 10.03 -6.99
CA VAL A 93 2.04 9.55 -6.11
C VAL A 93 3.27 10.44 -6.25
N LEU A 94 3.59 10.88 -7.47
CA LEU A 94 4.66 11.85 -7.71
C LEU A 94 4.39 13.17 -6.98
N TYR A 95 3.14 13.67 -7.03
CA TYR A 95 2.75 14.84 -6.26
C TYR A 95 2.91 14.62 -4.75
N ALA A 96 2.49 13.46 -4.24
CA ALA A 96 2.59 13.16 -2.82
C ALA A 96 4.05 13.05 -2.34
N VAL A 97 4.89 12.34 -3.08
CA VAL A 97 6.34 12.24 -2.81
C VAL A 97 7.01 13.62 -2.87
N GLN A 98 6.62 14.49 -3.80
CA GLN A 98 7.14 15.86 -3.83
C GLN A 98 6.82 16.65 -2.55
N ARG A 99 5.65 16.40 -1.94
CA ARG A 99 5.22 17.09 -0.71
C ARG A 99 5.81 16.48 0.56
N LEU A 100 5.96 15.16 0.60
CA LEU A 100 6.38 14.42 1.79
C LEU A 100 7.88 14.11 1.80
N GLY A 101 8.58 14.33 0.68
CA GLY A 101 9.92 13.78 0.43
C GLY A 101 9.87 12.26 0.17
N ARG A 102 10.99 11.72 -0.34
CA ARG A 102 11.18 10.27 -0.45
C ARG A 102 11.25 9.64 0.94
N TYR A 103 10.64 8.47 1.09
CA TYR A 103 10.76 7.69 2.33
C TYR A 103 12.22 7.28 2.60
N ARG A 104 12.60 7.21 3.88
CA ARG A 104 13.94 6.88 4.38
C ARG A 104 13.81 5.88 5.49
#